data_AF-A0AAW1Q3X8-F1
#
_entry.id   AF-A0AAW1Q3X8-F1
#
_cell.length_a   1.000
_cell.length_b   1.000
_cell.length_c   1.000
_cell.angle_alpha   90.00
_cell.angle_beta   90.00
_cell.angle_gamma   90.00
#
_symmetry.space_group_name_H-M   'P 1'
#
loop_
_entity.id
_entity.type
_entity.pdbx_description
1 polymer ?
#
loop_
_entity_poly.entity_id
_entity_poly.type
_entity_poly.pdbx_seq_one_letter_code
_entity_poly.pdbx_strand_id
1 'polypeptide(L)'
;MVWREKMNPLGLHPERFLVAQDANGAIKGFGQLEPKPSSTDAQFLELRTLIVDHSCRGQGVGSAVLQQLVDRATNKDIYLTTLRQTRSFYEPAGFKEVPLKEAPRSMMFEVAAGTLVARLAAGDALIVMRRQKT
;
A
#
# COMPACT_ATOMS: atom_id res chain seq x y z
N MET A 1 -15.91 -7.45 1.68
CA MET A 1 -14.65 -7.34 0.89
C MET A 1 -13.42 -7.62 1.73
N VAL A 2 -13.22 -6.98 2.89
CA VAL A 2 -12.06 -7.18 3.81
C VAL A 2 -11.73 -8.67 4.08
N TRP A 3 -12.69 -9.44 4.58
CA TRP A 3 -12.49 -10.87 4.89
C TRP A 3 -12.34 -11.76 3.65
N ARG A 4 -13.10 -11.45 2.59
CA ARG A 4 -13.12 -12.21 1.34
C ARG A 4 -11.77 -12.13 0.60
N GLU A 5 -11.10 -10.98 0.70
CA GLU A 5 -9.79 -10.72 0.10
C GLU A 5 -8.62 -11.07 1.04
N LYS A 6 -8.88 -11.75 2.18
CA LYS A 6 -7.88 -12.18 3.17
C LYS A 6 -6.94 -11.06 3.63
N MET A 7 -7.48 -9.85 3.80
CA MET A 7 -6.74 -8.68 4.25
C MET A 7 -6.28 -8.84 5.70
N ASN A 8 -5.08 -8.31 6.01
CA ASN A 8 -4.65 -8.13 7.40
C ASN A 8 -5.55 -7.08 8.09
N PRO A 9 -6.31 -7.44 9.14
CA PRO A 9 -7.27 -6.53 9.76
C PRO A 9 -6.63 -5.46 10.65
N LEU A 10 -5.32 -5.53 10.92
CA LEU A 10 -4.63 -4.59 11.81
C LEU A 10 -4.35 -3.25 11.13
N GLY A 11 -4.61 -2.14 11.84
CA GLY A 11 -4.38 -0.78 11.34
C GLY A 11 -5.44 -0.28 10.34
N LEU A 12 -6.57 -0.97 10.22
CA LEU A 12 -7.69 -0.53 9.40
C LEU A 12 -8.49 0.56 10.13
N HIS A 13 -8.60 1.71 9.47
CA HIS A 13 -9.26 2.89 9.99
C HIS A 13 -10.29 3.33 8.95
N PRO A 14 -11.59 2.95 9.10
CA PRO A 14 -12.61 3.20 8.10
C PRO A 14 -12.70 4.66 7.65
N GLU A 15 -12.45 5.60 8.55
CA GLU A 15 -12.40 7.04 8.31
C GLU A 15 -11.28 7.47 7.34
N ARG A 16 -10.30 6.61 7.07
CA ARG A 16 -9.16 6.86 6.16
C ARG A 16 -9.33 6.19 4.80
N PHE A 17 -10.38 5.39 4.60
CA PHE A 17 -10.57 4.70 3.34
C PHE A 17 -10.98 5.65 2.22
N LEU A 18 -10.25 5.58 1.11
CA LEU A 18 -10.74 5.98 -0.19
C LEU A 18 -11.40 4.76 -0.84
N VAL A 19 -12.67 4.90 -1.21
CA VAL A 19 -13.47 3.80 -1.77
C VAL A 19 -13.83 4.09 -3.22
N ALA A 20 -13.59 3.13 -4.10
CA ALA A 20 -14.10 3.12 -5.46
C ALA A 20 -15.44 2.37 -5.50
N GLN A 21 -16.47 3.01 -6.03
CA GLN A 21 -17.82 2.46 -6.16
C GLN A 21 -18.29 2.51 -7.62
N ASP A 22 -19.16 1.59 -8.01
CA ASP A 22 -19.90 1.71 -9.27
C ASP A 22 -21.12 2.65 -9.13
N ALA A 23 -21.85 2.85 -10.23
CA ALA A 23 -23.05 3.69 -10.27
C ALA A 23 -24.18 3.24 -9.31
N ASN A 24 -24.16 1.97 -8.88
CA ASN A 24 -25.13 1.41 -7.94
C ASN A 24 -24.63 1.48 -6.48
N GLY A 25 -23.47 2.10 -6.23
CA GLY A 25 -22.85 2.20 -4.91
C GLY A 25 -22.10 0.94 -4.46
N ALA A 26 -21.96 -0.07 -5.33
CA ALA A 26 -21.24 -1.29 -4.97
C ALA A 26 -19.73 -1.03 -4.92
N ILE A 27 -19.10 -1.40 -3.81
CA ILE A 27 -17.66 -1.22 -3.60
C ILE A 27 -16.87 -2.14 -4.54
N LYS A 28 -16.00 -1.56 -5.38
CA LYS A 28 -15.13 -2.29 -6.31
C LYS A 28 -13.66 -2.28 -5.91
N GLY A 29 -13.26 -1.35 -5.05
CA GLY A 29 -11.92 -1.28 -4.52
C GLY A 29 -11.84 -0.24 -3.41
N PHE A 30 -10.77 -0.31 -2.61
CA PHE A 30 -10.44 0.74 -1.65
C PHE A 30 -8.96 0.71 -1.30
N GLY A 31 -8.50 1.80 -0.72
CA GLY A 31 -7.20 1.87 -0.09
C GLY A 31 -7.18 2.93 1.00
N GLN A 32 -6.12 2.93 1.81
CA GLN A 32 -5.90 3.96 2.82
C GLN A 32 -4.41 4.29 2.93
N LEU A 33 -4.17 5.56 3.26
CA LEU A 33 -2.88 6.01 3.77
C LEU A 33 -2.96 6.10 5.30
N GLU A 34 -1.96 5.56 5.97
CA GLU A 34 -1.81 5.63 7.42
C GLU A 34 -0.68 6.61 7.76
N PRO A 35 -0.95 7.69 8.51
CA PRO A 35 0.11 8.53 9.06
C PRO A 35 0.94 7.73 10.04
N LYS A 36 2.25 7.60 9.79
CA LYS A 36 3.17 6.98 10.74
C LYS A 36 3.88 8.06 11.55
N PRO A 37 3.63 8.15 12.87
CA PRO A 37 4.47 8.95 13.73
C PRO A 37 5.86 8.31 13.79
N SER A 38 6.90 9.13 13.70
CA SER A 38 8.26 8.68 13.99
C SER A 38 8.93 9.69 14.91
N SER A 39 9.57 9.18 15.97
CA SER A 39 10.44 9.96 16.85
C SER A 39 11.87 10.04 16.32
N THR A 40 12.22 9.21 15.34
CA THR A 40 13.56 9.07 14.77
C THR A 40 13.66 9.44 13.30
N ASP A 41 12.54 9.47 12.58
CA ASP A 41 12.47 9.75 11.14
C ASP A 41 11.52 10.93 10.87
N ALA A 42 11.63 11.54 9.68
CA ALA A 42 10.63 12.48 9.20
C ALA A 42 9.25 11.80 9.11
N GLN A 43 8.18 12.53 9.44
CA GLN A 43 6.82 12.01 9.31
C GLN A 43 6.53 11.59 7.86
N PHE A 44 5.96 10.40 7.70
CA PHE A 44 5.61 9.83 6.40
C PHE A 44 4.22 9.19 6.44
N LEU A 45 3.71 8.84 5.26
CA LEU A 45 2.49 8.07 5.10
C LEU A 45 2.84 6.65 4.66
N GLU A 46 2.12 5.66 5.18
CA GLU A 46 2.18 4.29 4.68
C GLU A 46 0.94 4.00 3.84
N LEU A 47 1.10 3.45 2.63
CA LEU A 47 0.01 2.80 1.91
C LEU A 47 -0.27 1.45 2.57
N ARG A 48 -1.14 1.48 3.58
CA ARG A 48 -1.42 0.32 4.43
C ARG A 48 -2.26 -0.75 3.73
N THR A 49 -3.12 -0.31 2.81
CA THR A 49 -4.06 -1.18 2.13
C THR A 49 -4.38 -0.64 0.76
N LEU A 50 -4.43 -1.53 -0.22
CA LEU A 50 -4.99 -1.29 -1.53
C LEU A 50 -5.56 -2.62 -2.04
N ILE A 51 -6.88 -2.71 -2.15
CA ILE A 51 -7.58 -3.92 -2.58
C ILE A 51 -8.60 -3.57 -3.64
N VAL A 52 -8.71 -4.46 -4.62
CA VAL A 52 -9.71 -4.41 -5.70
C VAL A 52 -10.45 -5.73 -5.68
N ASP A 53 -11.78 -5.67 -5.75
CA ASP A 53 -12.62 -6.86 -5.92
C ASP A 53 -12.09 -7.69 -7.09
N HIS A 54 -11.97 -9.00 -6.89
CA HIS A 54 -11.38 -9.89 -7.88
C HIS A 54 -12.00 -9.73 -9.27
N SER A 55 -13.32 -9.51 -9.37
CA SER A 55 -14.03 -9.36 -10.65
C SER A 55 -13.72 -8.05 -11.39
N CYS A 56 -13.09 -7.07 -10.71
CA CYS A 56 -12.76 -5.76 -11.23
C CYS A 56 -11.26 -5.54 -11.45
N ARG A 57 -10.43 -6.57 -11.26
CA ARG A 57 -8.98 -6.49 -11.50
C ARG A 57 -8.70 -6.35 -13.00
N GLY A 58 -7.58 -5.69 -13.34
CA GLY A 58 -7.22 -5.42 -14.74
C GLY A 58 -8.00 -4.27 -15.40
N GLN A 59 -8.96 -3.65 -14.70
CA GLN A 59 -9.81 -2.57 -15.23
C GLN A 59 -9.38 -1.17 -14.76
N GLY A 60 -8.18 -1.03 -14.18
CA GLY A 60 -7.65 0.26 -13.72
C GLY A 60 -8.17 0.76 -12.36
N VAL A 61 -9.09 0.04 -11.68
CA VAL A 61 -9.64 0.46 -10.38
C VAL A 61 -8.54 0.70 -9.34
N GLY A 62 -7.59 -0.24 -9.21
CA GLY A 62 -6.49 -0.12 -8.25
C GLY A 62 -5.59 1.08 -8.55
N SER A 63 -5.30 1.31 -9.83
CA SER A 63 -4.49 2.46 -10.28
C SER A 63 -5.20 3.78 -9.99
N ALA A 64 -6.51 3.87 -10.22
CA ALA A 64 -7.31 5.05 -9.91
C ALA A 64 -7.33 5.36 -8.41
N VAL A 65 -7.52 4.34 -7.56
CA VAL A 65 -7.47 4.49 -6.10
C VAL A 65 -6.07 4.92 -5.65
N LEU A 66 -5.01 4.27 -6.15
CA LEU A 66 -3.63 4.62 -5.81
C LEU A 66 -3.30 6.06 -6.20
N GLN A 67 -3.66 6.48 -7.41
CA GLN A 67 -3.38 7.82 -7.90
C GLN A 67 -4.09 8.88 -7.03
N GLN A 68 -5.37 8.69 -6.72
CA GLN A 68 -6.09 9.62 -5.85
C GLN A 68 -5.52 9.68 -4.42
N LEU A 69 -5.05 8.56 -3.87
CA LEU A 69 -4.38 8.56 -2.56
C LEU A 69 -3.07 9.36 -2.62
N VAL A 70 -2.28 9.13 -3.67
CA VAL A 70 -1.03 9.84 -3.92
C VAL A 70 -1.26 11.35 -4.09
N ASP A 71 -2.27 11.74 -4.86
CA ASP A 71 -2.59 13.15 -5.14
C ASP A 71 -3.04 13.89 -3.87
N ARG A 72 -3.61 13.19 -2.88
CA ARG A 72 -3.96 13.76 -1.56
C ARG A 72 -2.76 13.93 -0.64
N ALA A 73 -1.64 13.29 -0.96
CA ALA A 73 -0.46 13.16 -0.10
C ALA A 73 0.73 14.00 -0.60
N THR A 74 0.47 15.18 -1.17
CA THR A 74 1.50 16.00 -1.84
C THR A 74 2.70 16.34 -0.96
N ASN A 75 2.48 16.60 0.33
CA ASN A 75 3.50 17.13 1.25
C ASN A 75 4.28 16.07 2.06
N LYS A 76 4.02 14.77 1.86
CA LYS A 76 4.65 13.69 2.62
C LYS A 76 5.15 12.58 1.72
N ASP A 77 6.27 11.98 2.11
CA ASP A 77 6.70 10.73 1.46
C ASP A 77 5.69 9.63 1.75
N ILE A 78 5.49 8.77 0.77
CA ILE A 78 4.63 7.59 0.90
C ILE A 78 5.50 6.36 0.78
N TYR A 79 5.38 5.46 1.75
CA TYR A 79 6.04 4.16 1.73
C TYR A 79 5.01 3.05 1.66
N LEU A 80 5.43 1.89 1.16
CA LEU A 80 4.64 0.68 1.17
C LEU A 80 5.54 -0.54 1.26
N THR A 81 5.01 -1.62 1.83
CA THR A 81 5.58 -2.96 1.71
C THR A 81 4.79 -3.74 0.67
N THR A 82 5.48 -4.44 -0.22
CA THR A 82 4.83 -5.22 -1.27
C THR A 82 5.70 -6.36 -1.75
N LEU A 83 5.10 -7.31 -2.45
CA LEU A 83 5.84 -8.38 -3.11
C LEU A 83 6.65 -7.79 -4.26
N ARG A 84 7.89 -8.25 -4.45
CA ARG A 84 8.77 -7.72 -5.50
C ARG A 84 8.15 -7.85 -6.88
N GLN A 85 7.45 -8.94 -7.16
CA GLN A 85 6.79 -9.15 -8.46
C GLN A 85 5.69 -8.13 -8.76
N THR A 86 5.09 -7.48 -7.74
CA THR A 86 4.04 -6.48 -7.93
C THR A 86 4.58 -5.06 -8.06
N ARG A 87 5.90 -4.85 -8.09
CA ARG A 87 6.52 -3.51 -8.18
C ARG A 87 6.03 -2.67 -9.37
N SER A 88 5.84 -3.30 -10.53
CA SER A 88 5.46 -2.64 -11.78
C SER A 88 4.07 -2.00 -11.73
N PHE A 89 3.22 -2.44 -10.79
CA PHE A 89 1.94 -1.80 -10.53
C PHE A 89 2.10 -0.42 -9.88
N TYR A 90 3.12 -0.24 -9.03
CA TYR A 90 3.34 1.00 -8.27
C TYR A 90 4.28 1.98 -8.95
N GLU A 91 5.20 1.49 -9.79
CA GLU A 91 6.18 2.32 -10.52
C GLU A 91 5.53 3.49 -11.31
N PRO A 92 4.40 3.32 -12.02
CA PRO A 92 3.75 4.43 -12.73
C PRO A 92 3.27 5.57 -11.82
N ALA A 93 2.97 5.29 -10.54
CA ALA A 93 2.59 6.29 -9.56
C ALA A 93 3.81 6.98 -8.89
N GLY A 94 5.03 6.70 -9.37
CA GLY A 94 6.28 7.31 -8.90
C GLY A 94 6.96 6.59 -7.74
N PHE A 95 6.50 5.38 -7.39
CA PHE A 95 7.16 4.56 -6.38
C PHE A 95 8.43 3.92 -6.92
N LYS A 96 9.46 3.85 -6.09
CA LYS A 96 10.72 3.16 -6.39
C LYS A 96 11.10 2.23 -5.24
N GLU A 97 11.62 1.05 -5.54
CA GLU A 97 12.21 0.16 -4.53
C GLU A 97 13.35 0.90 -3.81
N VAL A 98 13.38 0.83 -2.48
CA VAL A 98 14.43 1.42 -1.65
C VAL A 98 15.16 0.33 -0.86
N PRO A 99 16.48 0.44 -0.66
CA PRO A 99 17.21 -0.45 0.23
C PRO A 99 16.59 -0.45 1.64
N LEU A 100 16.46 -1.61 2.28
CA LEU A 100 15.85 -1.69 3.63
C LEU A 100 16.56 -0.81 4.66
N LYS A 101 17.87 -0.62 4.54
CA LYS A 101 18.67 0.29 5.37
C LYS A 101 18.25 1.77 5.28
N GLU A 102 17.55 2.15 4.22
CA GLU A 102 17.04 3.51 3.97
C GLU A 102 15.53 3.62 4.23
N ALA A 103 14.86 2.49 4.53
CA ALA A 103 13.46 2.50 4.92
C ALA A 103 13.29 2.95 6.38
N PRO A 104 12.16 3.59 6.74
CA PRO A 104 11.85 3.90 8.13
C PRO A 104 11.88 2.65 9.00
N ARG A 105 12.38 2.78 10.25
CA ARG A 105 12.59 1.62 11.14
C ARG A 105 11.32 0.84 11.40
N SER A 106 10.18 1.52 11.51
CA SER A 106 8.87 0.89 11.71
C SER A 106 8.50 -0.06 10.56
N MET A 107 8.90 0.24 9.32
CA MET A 107 8.63 -0.64 8.18
C MET A 107 9.56 -1.84 8.12
N MET A 108 10.80 -1.71 8.60
CA MET A 108 11.75 -2.82 8.62
C MET A 108 11.24 -4.01 9.45
N PHE A 109 10.55 -3.73 10.56
CA PHE A 109 9.93 -4.77 11.39
C PHE A 109 8.82 -5.53 10.65
N GLU A 110 7.98 -4.80 9.93
CA GLU A 110 6.93 -5.43 9.12
C GLU A 110 7.52 -6.28 8.00
N VAL A 111 8.59 -5.81 7.35
CA VAL A 111 9.28 -6.58 6.32
C VAL A 111 9.93 -7.84 6.89
N ALA A 112 10.58 -7.75 8.04
CA ALA A 112 11.23 -8.90 8.69
C ALA A 112 10.20 -10.00 9.03
N ALA A 113 9.05 -9.61 9.59
CA ALA A 113 7.96 -10.54 9.91
C ALA A 113 7.30 -11.11 8.63
N GLY A 114 7.09 -10.27 7.61
CA GLY A 114 6.39 -10.66 6.38
C GLY A 114 7.24 -11.42 5.37
N THR A 115 8.57 -11.23 5.33
CA THR A 115 9.45 -11.85 4.33
C THR A 115 9.48 -13.37 4.43
N LEU A 116 9.45 -13.92 5.66
CA LEU A 116 9.41 -15.37 5.86
C LEU A 116 8.10 -15.95 5.31
N VAL A 117 6.98 -15.28 5.57
CA VAL A 117 5.65 -15.67 5.08
C VAL A 117 5.58 -15.54 3.55
N ALA A 118 6.08 -14.43 2.99
CA ALA A 118 6.09 -14.19 1.55
C ALA A 118 6.92 -15.25 0.79
N ARG A 119 8.09 -15.61 1.31
CA ARG A 119 8.94 -16.67 0.73
C ARG A 119 8.26 -18.03 0.77
N LEU A 120 7.63 -18.38 1.89
CA LEU A 120 6.97 -19.67 2.06
C LEU A 120 5.65 -19.79 1.27
N ALA A 121 4.86 -18.71 1.19
CA ALA A 121 3.53 -18.72 0.58
C ALA A 121 3.52 -18.37 -0.92
N ALA A 122 4.46 -17.53 -1.38
CA ALA A 122 4.47 -16.98 -2.73
C ALA A 122 5.78 -17.18 -3.48
N GLY A 123 6.84 -17.71 -2.84
CA GLY A 123 8.16 -17.83 -3.47
C GLY A 123 8.80 -16.49 -3.83
N ASP A 124 8.35 -15.39 -3.21
CA ASP A 124 8.74 -14.02 -3.56
C ASP A 124 9.36 -13.29 -2.35
N ALA A 125 9.99 -12.15 -2.61
CA ALA A 125 10.57 -11.27 -1.60
C ALA A 125 9.62 -10.11 -1.27
N LEU A 126 9.47 -9.80 0.01
CA LEU A 126 8.82 -8.57 0.46
C LEU A 126 9.83 -7.43 0.39
N ILE A 127 9.48 -6.36 -0.32
CA ILE A 127 10.32 -5.16 -0.52
C ILE A 127 9.61 -3.93 0.03
N VAL A 128 10.38 -2.85 0.22
CA VAL A 128 9.85 -1.52 0.52
C VAL A 128 9.95 -0.67 -0.74
N MET A 129 8.88 0.04 -1.07
CA MET A 129 8.90 1.07 -2.09
C MET A 129 8.59 2.44 -1.47
N ARG A 130 9.19 3.50 -2.03
CA ARG A 130 8.98 4.89 -1.63
C ARG A 130 8.57 5.72 -2.83
N ARG A 131 7.57 6.57 -2.62
CA ARG A 131 7.30 7.74 -3.45
C ARG A 131 7.70 8.98 -2.65
N GLN A 132 8.55 9.82 -3.24
CA GLN A 132 8.91 11.09 -2.61
C GLN A 132 7.74 12.08 -2.70
N LYS A 133 7.60 12.93 -1.69
CA LYS A 133 6.70 14.10 -1.76
C LYS A 133 7.00 14.96 -2.99
N THR A 134 5.97 15.60 -3.52
CA THR A 134 6.07 16.45 -4.73
C THR A 134 6.04 17.92 -4.33
#